data_AF-A0A504J1L9-F1
#
_entry.id   AF-A0A504J1L9-F1
#
_cell.length_a   1.000
_cell.length_b   1.000
_cell.length_c   1.000
_cell.angle_alpha   90.00
_cell.angle_beta   90.00
_cell.angle_gamma   90.00
#
_symmetry.space_group_name_H-M   'P 1'
#
loop_
_entity.id
_entity.type
_entity.pdbx_description
1 polymer ?
#
loop_
_entity_poly.entity_id
_entity_poly.type
_entity_poly.pdbx_seq_one_letter_code
_entity_poly.pdbx_strand_id
1 'polypeptide(L)'
;MKRNNVKNKTETIISTGVIFILIGFGYVLYLLNSLSQDVQEKKQELVDLNILISKNQDSLSFIDQRLRLKQTVLDSIVKEINKSNDIALREKVQQGLQIEQTLHNSLKTKVMGANVGQVVYMQVGDKETKEYLENIYLLDTLHQNEYKAFGYDLQPERTDNTVRYFHLEDSLKAQSLKNRIEKATGIPVQEQYIQGFEKEVPNQQLEVWLKKAKKDSIYP
;
A
#
# COMPACT_ATOMS: atom_id res chain seq x y z
N MET A 1 -15.94 81.64 37.25
CA MET A 1 -16.00 81.01 35.91
C MET A 1 -14.92 79.94 35.76
N LYS A 2 -15.18 78.66 36.10
CA LYS A 2 -14.22 77.55 35.86
C LYS A 2 -14.85 76.15 35.81
N ARG A 3 -16.18 76.03 35.75
CA ARG A 3 -16.90 74.74 35.75
C ARG A 3 -17.37 74.27 34.36
N ASN A 4 -17.53 75.17 33.38
CA ASN A 4 -18.05 74.79 32.05
C ASN A 4 -16.99 74.15 31.14
N ASN A 5 -15.69 74.38 31.38
CA ASN A 5 -14.62 73.85 30.53
C ASN A 5 -14.24 72.39 30.86
N VAL A 6 -14.61 71.90 32.05
CA VAL A 6 -14.33 70.52 32.48
C VAL A 6 -15.39 69.56 31.90
N LYS A 7 -16.69 69.94 31.95
CA LYS A 7 -17.78 69.13 31.36
C LYS A 7 -17.57 68.85 29.87
N ASN A 8 -17.23 69.86 29.06
CA ASN A 8 -16.98 69.68 27.63
C ASN A 8 -15.77 68.78 27.34
N LYS A 9 -14.70 68.85 28.15
CA LYS A 9 -13.52 67.97 27.98
C LYS A 9 -13.84 66.52 28.35
N THR A 10 -14.60 66.29 29.42
CA THR A 10 -15.01 64.94 29.83
C THR A 10 -15.95 64.29 28.81
N GLU A 11 -16.90 65.04 28.26
CA GLU A 11 -17.79 64.56 27.18
C GLU A 11 -17.03 64.24 25.89
N THR A 12 -16.01 65.04 25.54
CA THR A 12 -15.16 64.79 24.37
C THR A 12 -14.25 63.56 24.56
N ILE A 13 -13.70 63.36 25.77
CA ILE A 13 -12.90 62.17 26.10
C ILE A 13 -13.77 60.91 26.08
N ILE A 14 -14.99 60.98 26.62
CA ILE A 14 -15.94 59.86 26.58
C ILE A 14 -16.35 59.56 25.13
N SER A 15 -16.65 60.57 24.30
CA SER A 15 -17.02 60.33 22.89
C SER A 15 -15.86 59.76 22.07
N THR A 16 -14.62 60.22 22.32
CA THR A 16 -13.44 59.70 21.64
C THR A 16 -13.16 58.25 22.06
N GLY A 17 -13.32 57.92 23.35
CA GLY A 17 -13.21 56.54 23.85
C GLY A 17 -14.24 55.59 23.22
N VAL A 18 -15.48 56.05 23.05
CA VAL A 18 -16.53 55.28 22.34
C VAL A 18 -16.17 55.04 20.88
N ILE A 19 -15.61 56.04 20.18
CA ILE A 19 -15.15 55.89 18.79
C ILE A 19 -14.01 54.86 18.69
N PHE A 20 -13.04 54.88 19.60
CA PHE A 20 -11.97 53.87 19.64
C PHE A 20 -12.50 52.45 19.89
N ILE A 21 -13.49 52.30 20.77
CA ILE A 21 -14.15 51.01 21.01
C ILE A 21 -14.86 50.52 19.75
N LEU A 22 -15.57 51.39 19.03
CA LEU A 22 -16.26 51.04 17.79
C LEU A 22 -15.29 50.65 16.67
N ILE A 23 -14.17 51.36 16.52
CA ILE A 23 -13.11 51.02 15.55
C ILE A 23 -12.47 49.67 15.92
N GLY A 24 -12.14 49.46 17.20
CA GLY A 24 -11.60 48.19 17.68
C GLY A 24 -12.57 47.02 17.48
N PHE A 25 -13.86 47.23 17.73
CA PHE A 25 -14.89 46.24 17.48
C PHE A 25 -15.05 45.94 15.98
N GLY A 26 -15.01 46.96 15.13
CA GLY A 26 -15.00 46.79 13.68
C GLY A 26 -13.80 45.98 13.17
N TYR A 27 -12.62 46.21 13.73
CA TYR A 27 -11.42 45.44 13.41
C TYR A 27 -11.51 43.97 13.87
N VAL A 28 -12.07 43.72 15.06
CA VAL A 28 -12.33 42.36 15.54
C VAL A 28 -13.35 41.63 14.66
N LEU A 29 -14.43 42.30 14.24
CA LEU A 29 -15.41 41.72 13.31
C LEU A 29 -14.79 41.40 11.95
N TYR A 30 -13.92 42.29 11.44
CA TYR A 30 -13.18 42.05 10.20
C TYR A 30 -12.27 40.82 10.31
N LEU A 31 -11.51 40.69 11.41
CA LEU A 31 -10.67 39.52 11.69
C LEU A 31 -11.49 38.23 11.80
N LEU A 32 -12.62 38.26 12.51
CA LEU A 32 -13.51 37.10 12.63
C LEU A 32 -14.07 36.68 11.26
N ASN A 33 -14.43 37.64 10.42
CA ASN A 33 -14.92 37.36 9.08
C ASN A 33 -13.83 36.77 8.17
N SER A 34 -12.61 37.32 8.21
CA SER A 34 -11.46 36.77 7.47
C SER A 34 -11.12 35.35 7.91
N LEU A 35 -11.07 35.11 9.22
CA LEU A 35 -10.80 33.77 9.76
C LEU A 35 -11.91 32.78 9.37
N SER A 36 -13.17 33.23 9.38
CA SER A 36 -14.30 32.42 8.93
C SER A 36 -14.18 32.08 7.45
N GLN A 37 -13.73 32.99 6.60
CA GLN A 37 -13.51 32.73 5.18
C GLN A 37 -12.38 31.71 4.96
N ASP A 38 -11.24 31.87 5.63
CA ASP A 38 -10.11 30.95 5.55
C ASP A 38 -10.51 29.53 6.00
N VAL A 39 -11.31 29.42 7.08
CA VAL A 39 -11.81 28.13 7.57
C VAL A 39 -12.77 27.48 6.55
N GLN A 40 -13.61 28.26 5.88
CA GLN A 40 -14.50 27.73 4.84
C GLN A 40 -13.71 27.26 3.60
N GLU A 41 -12.70 28.02 3.19
CA GLU A 41 -11.83 27.65 2.08
C GLU A 41 -11.06 26.35 2.38
N LYS A 42 -10.48 26.23 3.57
CA LYS A 42 -9.80 24.99 4.00
C LYS A 42 -10.75 23.80 4.12
N LYS A 43 -11.99 24.03 4.55
CA LYS A 43 -13.02 22.98 4.55
C LYS A 43 -13.36 22.52 3.14
N GLN A 44 -13.42 23.44 2.18
CA GLN A 44 -13.68 23.12 0.78
C GLN A 44 -12.51 22.35 0.15
N GLU A 45 -11.26 22.78 0.38
CA GLU A 45 -10.05 22.04 -0.04
C GLU A 45 -10.05 20.60 0.47
N LEU A 46 -10.44 20.38 1.73
CA LEU A 46 -10.55 19.03 2.31
C LEU A 46 -11.63 18.18 1.63
N VAL A 47 -12.77 18.78 1.28
CA VAL A 47 -13.84 18.09 0.54
C VAL A 47 -13.36 17.70 -0.85
N ASP A 48 -12.71 18.62 -1.57
CA ASP A 48 -12.21 18.38 -2.93
C ASP A 48 -11.11 17.31 -2.93
N LEU A 49 -10.22 17.34 -1.93
CA LEU A 49 -9.21 16.30 -1.73
C LEU A 49 -9.84 14.94 -1.45
N ASN A 50 -10.88 14.89 -0.62
CA ASN A 50 -11.59 13.64 -0.32
C ASN A 50 -12.31 13.08 -1.56
N ILE A 51 -12.88 13.94 -2.40
CA ILE A 51 -13.47 13.55 -3.69
C ILE A 51 -12.39 12.97 -4.62
N LEU A 52 -11.20 13.60 -4.68
CA LEU A 52 -10.08 13.11 -5.49
C LEU A 52 -9.59 11.74 -4.99
N ILE A 53 -9.49 11.56 -3.67
CA ILE A 53 -9.12 10.27 -3.04
C ILE A 53 -10.15 9.21 -3.40
N SER A 54 -11.45 9.50 -3.28
CA SER A 54 -12.52 8.55 -3.64
C SER A 54 -12.46 8.14 -5.11
N LYS A 55 -12.27 9.10 -6.03
CA LYS A 55 -12.14 8.80 -7.47
C LYS A 55 -10.92 7.94 -7.79
N ASN A 56 -9.81 8.18 -7.09
CA ASN A 56 -8.61 7.36 -7.22
C ASN A 56 -8.87 5.95 -6.67
N GLN A 57 -9.54 5.80 -5.53
CA GLN A 57 -9.92 4.49 -4.98
C GLN A 57 -10.82 3.70 -5.94
N ASP A 58 -11.81 4.36 -6.55
CA ASP A 58 -12.71 3.71 -7.52
C ASP A 58 -11.95 3.24 -8.76
N SER A 59 -11.08 4.10 -9.31
CA SER A 59 -10.24 3.77 -10.47
C SER A 59 -9.31 2.58 -10.18
N LEU A 60 -8.76 2.53 -8.97
CA LEU A 60 -7.92 1.42 -8.50
C LEU A 60 -8.73 0.13 -8.35
N SER A 61 -9.95 0.20 -7.82
CA SER A 61 -10.84 -0.96 -7.71
C SER A 61 -11.16 -1.56 -9.08
N PHE A 62 -11.37 -0.70 -10.09
CA PHE A 62 -11.64 -1.13 -11.46
C PHE A 62 -10.42 -1.83 -12.08
N ILE A 63 -9.21 -1.29 -11.85
CA ILE A 63 -7.96 -1.91 -12.30
C ILE A 63 -7.77 -3.28 -11.63
N ASP A 64 -7.98 -3.38 -10.32
CA ASP A 64 -7.88 -4.66 -9.58
C ASP A 64 -8.85 -5.71 -10.13
N GLN A 65 -10.11 -5.33 -10.38
CA GLN A 65 -11.09 -6.23 -10.99
C GLN A 65 -10.66 -6.71 -12.38
N ARG A 66 -10.16 -5.81 -13.23
CA ARG A 66 -9.69 -6.14 -14.58
C ARG A 66 -8.50 -7.11 -14.55
N LEU A 67 -7.57 -6.90 -13.61
CA LEU A 67 -6.42 -7.78 -13.42
C LEU A 67 -6.83 -9.16 -12.91
N ARG A 68 -7.75 -9.25 -11.93
CA ARG A 68 -8.30 -10.52 -11.47
C ARG A 68 -8.98 -11.32 -12.58
N LEU A 69 -9.72 -10.64 -13.45
CA LEU A 69 -10.35 -11.28 -14.62
C LEU A 69 -9.30 -11.84 -15.58
N LYS A 70 -8.27 -11.06 -15.92
CA LYS A 70 -7.13 -11.54 -16.71
C LYS A 70 -6.48 -12.76 -16.06
N GLN A 71 -6.25 -12.73 -14.74
CA GLN A 71 -5.68 -13.83 -13.99
C GLN A 71 -6.55 -15.09 -14.08
N THR A 72 -7.87 -14.95 -13.94
CA THR A 72 -8.80 -16.09 -14.05
C THR A 72 -8.78 -16.72 -15.45
N VAL A 73 -8.78 -15.89 -16.49
CA VAL A 73 -8.68 -16.37 -17.88
C VAL A 73 -7.37 -17.10 -18.11
N LEU A 74 -6.27 -16.52 -17.62
CA LEU A 74 -4.94 -17.10 -17.68
C LEU A 74 -4.86 -18.44 -16.95
N ASP A 75 -5.42 -18.56 -15.74
CA ASP A 75 -5.46 -19.82 -14.99
C ASP A 75 -6.25 -20.91 -15.73
N SER A 76 -7.34 -20.53 -16.41
CA SER A 76 -8.11 -21.46 -17.26
C SER A 76 -7.30 -21.94 -18.46
N ILE A 77 -6.56 -21.03 -19.13
CA ILE A 77 -5.68 -21.36 -20.26
C ILE A 77 -4.60 -22.34 -19.78
N VAL A 78 -4.01 -22.10 -18.61
CA VAL A 78 -2.98 -22.95 -18.02
C VAL A 78 -3.49 -24.34 -17.73
N LYS A 79 -4.68 -24.45 -17.14
CA LYS A 79 -5.28 -25.76 -16.86
C LYS A 79 -5.46 -26.58 -18.13
N GLU A 80 -5.74 -25.94 -19.25
CA GLU A 80 -5.89 -26.60 -20.54
C GLU A 80 -4.54 -26.92 -21.20
N ILE A 81 -3.55 -26.03 -21.04
CA ILE A 81 -2.19 -26.22 -21.56
C ILE A 81 -1.39 -27.26 -20.75
N ASN A 82 -1.58 -27.34 -19.44
CA ASN A 82 -1.02 -28.40 -18.60
C ASN A 82 -1.56 -29.80 -18.96
N LYS A 83 -2.63 -29.88 -19.76
CA LYS A 83 -3.09 -31.13 -20.39
C LYS A 83 -2.52 -31.35 -21.80
N SER A 84 -1.95 -30.33 -22.44
CA SER A 84 -1.37 -30.40 -23.80
C SER A 84 0.04 -30.98 -23.78
N ASN A 85 0.45 -31.80 -24.75
CA ASN A 85 1.80 -32.40 -24.77
C ASN A 85 2.93 -31.44 -25.22
N ASP A 86 2.62 -30.18 -25.53
CA ASP A 86 3.62 -29.20 -25.99
C ASP A 86 4.33 -28.54 -24.81
N ILE A 87 5.59 -28.94 -24.58
CA ILE A 87 6.43 -28.45 -23.48
C ILE A 87 6.85 -26.98 -23.71
N ALA A 88 7.17 -26.59 -24.94
CA ALA A 88 7.62 -25.23 -25.24
C ALA A 88 6.49 -24.21 -25.03
N LEU A 89 5.25 -24.58 -25.37
CA LEU A 89 4.07 -23.76 -25.11
C LEU A 89 3.79 -23.61 -23.60
N ARG A 90 3.94 -24.71 -22.83
CA ARG A 90 3.79 -24.69 -21.37
C ARG A 90 4.77 -23.70 -20.72
N GLU A 91 6.05 -23.76 -21.09
CA GLU A 91 7.09 -22.88 -20.54
C GLU A 91 6.82 -21.40 -20.87
N LYS A 92 6.48 -21.09 -22.12
CA LYS A 92 6.19 -19.71 -22.55
C LYS A 92 5.00 -19.11 -21.81
N VAL A 93 3.96 -19.91 -21.57
CA VAL A 93 2.77 -19.48 -20.83
C VAL A 93 3.10 -19.32 -19.34
N GLN A 94 3.87 -20.23 -18.75
CA GLN A 94 4.34 -20.09 -17.36
C GLN A 94 5.12 -18.79 -17.13
N GLN A 95 6.01 -18.43 -18.05
CA GLN A 95 6.72 -17.16 -18.01
C GLN A 95 5.76 -15.96 -18.10
N GLY A 96 4.82 -15.98 -19.04
CA GLY A 96 3.81 -14.92 -19.19
C GLY A 96 2.98 -14.66 -17.93
N LEU A 97 2.67 -15.71 -17.17
CA LEU A 97 1.92 -15.63 -15.92
C LEU A 97 2.74 -15.05 -14.78
N GLN A 98 4.01 -15.45 -14.67
CA GLN A 98 4.90 -14.85 -13.68
C GLN A 98 4.99 -13.34 -13.92
N ILE A 99 5.03 -12.91 -15.19
CA ILE A 99 5.00 -11.49 -15.54
C ILE A 99 3.72 -10.81 -15.07
N GLU A 100 2.54 -11.29 -15.50
CA GLU A 100 1.26 -10.66 -15.11
C GLU A 100 1.07 -10.66 -13.57
N GLN A 101 1.47 -11.73 -12.88
CA GLN A 101 1.38 -11.80 -11.43
C GLN A 101 2.31 -10.81 -10.71
N THR A 102 3.55 -10.68 -11.18
CA THR A 102 4.53 -9.72 -10.65
C THR A 102 4.00 -8.29 -10.82
N LEU A 103 3.43 -7.99 -12.00
CA LEU A 103 2.83 -6.69 -12.28
C LEU A 103 1.61 -6.43 -11.39
N HIS A 104 0.76 -7.44 -11.17
CA HIS A 104 -0.38 -7.34 -10.26
C HIS A 104 0.06 -7.02 -8.83
N ASN A 105 1.09 -7.70 -8.33
CA ASN A 105 1.64 -7.45 -7.00
C ASN A 105 2.27 -6.05 -6.90
N SER A 106 3.01 -5.61 -7.93
CA SER A 106 3.53 -4.23 -8.01
C SER A 106 2.42 -3.17 -8.02
N LEU A 107 1.30 -3.42 -8.68
CA LEU A 107 0.18 -2.49 -8.64
C LEU A 107 -0.45 -2.43 -7.25
N LYS A 108 -0.55 -3.55 -6.54
CA LYS A 108 -0.99 -3.55 -5.13
C LYS A 108 -0.06 -2.72 -4.24
N THR A 109 1.25 -2.69 -4.47
CA THR A 109 2.21 -1.90 -3.65
C THR A 109 2.24 -0.43 -3.97
N LYS A 110 2.18 -0.05 -5.25
CA LYS A 110 2.17 1.36 -5.67
C LYS A 110 1.02 2.16 -5.04
N VAL A 111 -0.07 1.48 -4.70
CA VAL A 111 -1.25 2.06 -4.03
C VAL A 111 -1.03 2.31 -2.54
N MET A 112 -0.04 1.68 -1.91
CA MET A 112 0.12 1.67 -0.45
C MET A 112 1.07 2.75 0.12
N GLY A 113 1.50 3.72 -0.71
CA GLY A 113 2.09 5.00 -0.28
C GLY A 113 3.62 5.11 -0.40
N ALA A 114 4.13 6.33 -0.47
CA ALA A 114 5.53 6.65 -0.81
C ALA A 114 6.54 6.62 0.38
N ASN A 115 6.22 5.98 1.50
CA ASN A 115 7.04 5.99 2.74
C ASN A 115 7.08 4.60 3.43
N VAL A 116 7.05 3.53 2.66
CA VAL A 116 6.98 2.16 3.17
C VAL A 116 8.40 1.60 3.30
N GLY A 117 8.70 0.94 4.42
CA GLY A 117 9.85 0.04 4.52
C GLY A 117 9.74 -1.15 3.55
N GLN A 118 10.48 -2.24 3.78
CA GLN A 118 10.48 -3.38 2.86
C GLN A 118 9.09 -4.01 2.73
N VAL A 119 8.55 -4.09 1.52
CA VAL A 119 7.27 -4.72 1.22
C VAL A 119 7.48 -6.17 0.78
N VAL A 120 6.67 -7.10 1.28
CA VAL A 120 6.75 -8.52 0.97
C VAL A 120 5.39 -9.05 0.56
N TYR A 121 5.26 -9.67 -0.62
CA TYR A 121 4.06 -10.41 -1.02
C TYR A 121 4.28 -11.90 -0.84
N MET A 122 3.36 -12.57 -0.16
CA MET A 122 3.41 -14.02 -0.02
C MET A 122 2.42 -14.69 -0.97
N GLN A 123 2.95 -15.58 -1.80
CA GLN A 123 2.20 -16.50 -2.63
C GLN A 123 2.42 -17.93 -2.14
N VAL A 124 1.34 -18.71 -2.14
CA VAL A 124 1.34 -20.06 -1.56
C VAL A 124 0.80 -21.09 -2.54
N GLY A 125 1.47 -22.23 -2.65
CA GLY A 125 1.18 -23.24 -3.66
C GLY A 125 -0.10 -24.03 -3.43
N ASP A 126 -0.58 -24.09 -2.20
CA ASP A 126 -1.76 -24.85 -1.83
C ASP A 126 -2.37 -24.36 -0.51
N LYS A 127 -3.59 -24.83 -0.22
CA LYS A 127 -4.34 -24.48 0.98
C LYS A 127 -3.65 -25.00 2.25
N GLU A 128 -3.02 -26.17 2.21
CA GLU A 128 -2.32 -26.73 3.36
C GLU A 128 -1.14 -25.85 3.77
N THR A 129 -0.35 -25.38 2.80
CA THR A 129 0.73 -24.43 3.01
C THR A 129 0.17 -23.13 3.59
N LYS A 130 -0.92 -22.61 3.03
CA LYS A 130 -1.57 -21.41 3.57
C LYS A 130 -1.96 -21.56 5.04
N GLU A 131 -2.72 -22.60 5.37
CA GLU A 131 -3.18 -22.89 6.73
C GLU A 131 -2.00 -23.07 7.69
N TYR A 132 -0.95 -23.77 7.25
CA TYR A 132 0.28 -23.91 8.03
C TYR A 132 0.93 -22.56 8.34
N LEU A 133 1.08 -21.68 7.35
CA LEU A 133 1.71 -20.37 7.54
C LEU A 133 0.86 -19.42 8.39
N GLU A 134 -0.46 -19.51 8.29
CA GLU A 134 -1.41 -18.79 9.16
C GLU A 134 -1.29 -19.27 10.62
N ASN A 135 -1.22 -20.59 10.84
CA ASN A 135 -1.13 -21.18 12.20
C ASN A 135 0.16 -20.82 12.93
N ILE A 136 1.26 -20.56 12.21
CA ILE A 136 2.53 -20.11 12.81
C ILE A 136 2.65 -18.59 12.87
N TYR A 137 1.60 -17.85 12.46
CA TYR A 137 1.59 -16.38 12.45
C TYR A 137 2.78 -15.78 11.69
N LEU A 138 3.11 -16.32 10.52
CA LEU A 138 4.30 -15.88 9.78
C LEU A 138 4.20 -14.41 9.37
N LEU A 139 3.04 -13.94 8.88
CA LEU A 139 2.86 -12.53 8.51
C LEU A 139 3.12 -11.58 9.70
N ASP A 140 2.58 -11.90 10.88
CA ASP A 140 2.78 -11.10 12.10
C ASP A 140 4.26 -11.10 12.52
N THR A 141 4.92 -12.27 12.41
CA THR A 141 6.35 -12.40 12.67
C THR A 141 7.17 -11.51 11.73
N LEU A 142 6.81 -11.44 10.45
CA LEU A 142 7.49 -10.58 9.49
C LEU A 142 7.23 -9.09 9.77
N HIS A 143 6.00 -8.73 10.18
CA HIS A 143 5.67 -7.34 10.58
C HIS A 143 6.50 -6.83 11.75
N GLN A 144 6.76 -7.68 12.75
CA GLN A 144 7.63 -7.35 13.88
C GLN A 144 9.09 -7.13 13.49
N ASN A 145 9.50 -7.57 12.29
CA ASN A 145 10.86 -7.48 11.76
C ASN A 145 10.97 -6.47 10.62
N GLU A 146 10.18 -5.40 10.65
CA GLU A 146 10.23 -4.27 9.72
C GLU A 146 9.79 -4.57 8.28
N TYR A 147 9.24 -5.76 8.02
CA TYR A 147 8.63 -6.08 6.73
C TYR A 147 7.14 -5.72 6.75
N LYS A 148 6.65 -5.07 5.71
CA LYS A 148 5.20 -5.00 5.45
C LYS A 148 4.82 -6.19 4.58
N ALA A 149 4.51 -7.30 5.23
CA ALA A 149 4.17 -8.56 4.57
C ALA A 149 2.66 -8.66 4.27
N PHE A 150 2.29 -9.14 3.09
CA PHE A 150 0.91 -9.16 2.63
C PHE A 150 0.47 -10.52 2.09
N GLY A 151 -0.72 -10.91 2.56
CA GLY A 151 -1.56 -11.93 1.96
C GLY A 151 -1.00 -13.34 1.99
N TYR A 152 -1.82 -14.27 1.49
CA TYR A 152 -1.43 -15.60 1.07
C TYR A 152 -2.20 -15.87 -0.22
N ASP A 153 -1.70 -15.31 -1.31
CA ASP A 153 -2.33 -15.45 -2.62
C ASP A 153 -2.07 -16.88 -3.12
N LEU A 154 -3.14 -17.67 -3.30
CA LEU A 154 -3.04 -19.05 -3.75
C LEU A 154 -2.58 -19.07 -5.22
N GLN A 155 -1.46 -19.75 -5.47
CA GLN A 155 -0.84 -19.91 -6.79
C GLN A 155 -0.55 -21.41 -7.04
N PRO A 156 -1.59 -22.22 -7.34
CA PRO A 156 -1.44 -23.65 -7.52
C PRO A 156 -0.40 -23.98 -8.59
N GLU A 157 0.48 -24.94 -8.30
CA GLU A 157 1.51 -25.46 -9.22
C GLU A 157 2.60 -24.47 -9.67
N ARG A 158 2.62 -23.26 -9.11
CA ARG A 158 3.51 -22.17 -9.57
C ARG A 158 4.61 -21.81 -8.58
N THR A 159 4.39 -22.10 -7.30
CA THR A 159 5.35 -21.83 -6.23
C THR A 159 6.52 -22.78 -6.25
N ASP A 160 7.71 -22.23 -6.07
CA ASP A 160 9.01 -22.91 -6.24
C ASP A 160 9.94 -22.74 -5.03
N ASN A 161 9.43 -22.26 -3.89
CA ASN A 161 10.21 -21.98 -2.69
C ASN A 161 11.32 -20.95 -2.94
N THR A 162 10.93 -19.77 -3.42
CA THR A 162 11.86 -18.68 -3.69
C THR A 162 11.47 -17.39 -2.97
N VAL A 163 12.49 -16.61 -2.58
CA VAL A 163 12.39 -15.18 -2.28
C VAL A 163 12.92 -14.44 -3.49
N ARG A 164 12.05 -13.68 -4.12
CA ARG A 164 12.31 -12.97 -5.37
C ARG A 164 12.51 -11.50 -5.11
N TYR A 165 13.52 -10.94 -5.79
CA TYR A 165 13.82 -9.52 -5.79
C TYR A 165 13.99 -9.02 -7.22
N PHE A 166 13.66 -7.75 -7.44
CA PHE A 166 13.60 -7.15 -8.79
C PHE A 166 14.64 -6.06 -8.99
N HIS A 167 15.33 -5.67 -7.92
CA HIS A 167 16.37 -4.65 -7.91
C HIS A 167 17.61 -5.19 -7.21
N LEU A 168 18.78 -4.97 -7.78
CA LEU A 168 20.03 -5.54 -7.24
C LEU A 168 20.32 -5.06 -5.82
N GLU A 169 19.96 -3.83 -5.47
CA GLU A 169 20.09 -3.28 -4.13
C GLU A 169 19.26 -4.02 -3.06
N ASP A 170 18.21 -4.76 -3.46
CA ASP A 170 17.36 -5.50 -2.53
C ASP A 170 17.91 -6.90 -2.20
N SER A 171 19.01 -7.33 -2.82
CA SER A 171 19.60 -8.66 -2.64
C SER A 171 19.90 -9.00 -1.16
N LEU A 172 20.51 -8.09 -0.40
CA LEU A 172 20.80 -8.32 1.02
C LEU A 172 19.52 -8.48 1.85
N LYS A 173 18.46 -7.76 1.48
CA LYS A 173 17.17 -7.82 2.17
C LYS A 173 16.42 -9.10 1.82
N ALA A 174 16.52 -9.56 0.57
CA ALA A 174 16.03 -10.85 0.11
C ALA A 174 16.70 -12.00 0.88
N GLN A 175 18.03 -11.96 1.04
CA GLN A 175 18.77 -12.93 1.83
C GLN A 175 18.35 -12.94 3.31
N SER A 176 18.20 -11.76 3.92
CA SER A 176 17.70 -11.64 5.30
C SER A 176 16.29 -12.23 5.44
N LEU A 177 15.40 -11.95 4.49
CA LEU A 177 14.04 -12.45 4.48
C LEU A 177 14.01 -13.98 4.33
N LYS A 178 14.81 -14.54 3.42
CA LYS A 178 14.97 -15.98 3.26
C LYS A 178 15.35 -16.64 4.59
N ASN A 179 16.43 -16.19 5.23
CA ASN A 179 16.91 -16.79 6.48
C ASN A 179 15.83 -16.77 7.58
N ARG A 180 15.01 -15.72 7.61
CA ARG A 180 13.89 -15.60 8.56
C ARG A 180 12.76 -16.57 8.25
N ILE A 181 12.39 -16.71 6.98
CA ILE A 181 11.37 -17.66 6.55
C ILE A 181 11.82 -19.08 6.83
N GLU A 182 13.06 -19.44 6.47
CA GLU A 182 13.61 -20.78 6.74
C GLU A 182 13.62 -21.07 8.24
N LYS A 183 14.01 -20.10 9.07
CA LYS A 183 14.00 -20.26 10.54
C LYS A 183 12.59 -20.42 11.11
N ALA A 184 11.61 -19.68 10.60
CA ALA A 184 10.24 -19.70 11.10
C ALA A 184 9.45 -20.93 10.62
N THR A 185 9.72 -21.40 9.40
CA THR A 185 8.90 -22.41 8.71
C THR A 185 9.59 -23.76 8.56
N GLY A 186 10.92 -23.81 8.61
CA GLY A 186 11.71 -24.98 8.22
C GLY A 186 11.62 -25.34 6.73
N ILE A 187 10.92 -24.54 5.91
CA ILE A 187 10.85 -24.72 4.46
C ILE A 187 12.16 -24.16 3.88
N PRO A 188 12.96 -24.95 3.13
CA PRO A 188 14.14 -24.43 2.46
C PRO A 188 13.74 -23.50 1.31
N VAL A 189 14.39 -22.35 1.20
CA VAL A 189 14.03 -21.30 0.25
C VAL A 189 15.27 -20.79 -0.49
N GLN A 190 15.15 -20.53 -1.79
CA GLN A 190 16.23 -19.96 -2.60
C GLN A 190 16.01 -18.47 -2.84
N GLU A 191 17.09 -17.72 -3.08
CA GLU A 191 17.01 -16.34 -3.54
C GLU A 191 17.00 -16.34 -5.07
N GLN A 192 16.18 -15.47 -5.68
CA GLN A 192 16.09 -15.36 -7.12
C GLN A 192 15.97 -13.90 -7.56
N TYR A 193 16.91 -13.46 -8.41
CA TYR A 193 16.80 -12.17 -9.08
C TYR A 193 15.89 -12.31 -10.31
N ILE A 194 14.88 -11.45 -10.42
CA ILE A 194 13.97 -11.41 -11.56
C ILE A 194 14.28 -10.15 -12.38
N GLN A 195 14.89 -10.37 -13.55
CA GLN A 195 15.26 -9.29 -14.48
C GLN A 195 14.08 -8.82 -15.32
N GLY A 196 14.11 -7.54 -15.71
CA GLY A 196 13.16 -6.96 -16.67
C GLY A 196 11.89 -6.38 -16.04
N PHE A 197 11.90 -6.18 -14.72
CA PHE A 197 10.81 -5.57 -13.95
C PHE A 197 11.25 -4.33 -13.17
N GLU A 198 12.48 -3.87 -13.35
CA GLU A 198 13.08 -2.77 -12.59
C GLU A 198 12.29 -1.46 -12.75
N LYS A 199 11.59 -1.26 -13.88
CA LYS A 199 10.78 -0.05 -14.11
C LYS A 199 9.35 -0.21 -13.60
N GLU A 200 8.89 -1.45 -13.51
CA GLU A 200 7.53 -1.83 -13.25
C GLU A 200 7.31 -2.06 -11.76
N VAL A 201 8.26 -2.68 -11.07
CA VAL A 201 8.26 -2.98 -9.65
C VAL A 201 9.05 -1.92 -8.90
N PRO A 202 8.51 -1.28 -7.85
CA PRO A 202 9.27 -0.36 -7.01
C PRO A 202 10.43 -1.05 -6.28
N ASN A 203 11.51 -0.31 -6.02
CA ASN A 203 12.57 -0.76 -5.12
C ASN A 203 11.95 -1.08 -3.75
N GLN A 204 12.59 -1.98 -3.00
CA GLN A 204 12.14 -2.45 -1.68
C GLN A 204 10.91 -3.37 -1.70
N GLN A 205 10.52 -3.87 -2.87
CA GLN A 205 9.49 -4.91 -3.01
C GLN A 205 10.13 -6.29 -3.19
N LEU A 206 9.70 -7.25 -2.38
CA LEU A 206 10.05 -8.67 -2.48
C LEU A 206 8.79 -9.50 -2.69
N GLU A 207 8.96 -10.63 -3.35
CA GLU A 207 7.94 -11.68 -3.39
C GLU A 207 8.48 -12.95 -2.75
N VAL A 208 7.58 -13.74 -2.16
CA VAL A 208 7.91 -15.02 -1.57
C VAL A 208 6.92 -16.04 -2.09
N TRP A 209 7.44 -17.08 -2.72
CA TRP A 209 6.66 -18.14 -3.35
C TRP A 209 6.89 -19.42 -2.54
N LEU A 210 5.94 -19.81 -1.68
CA LEU A 210 6.11 -20.94 -0.77
C LEU A 210 5.19 -22.12 -1.08
N LYS A 211 5.73 -23.31 -0.88
CA LYS A 211 5.04 -24.58 -0.90
C LYS A 211 5.66 -25.50 0.13
N LYS A 212 4.86 -25.93 1.09
CA LYS A 212 5.25 -26.97 2.02
C LYS A 212 5.40 -28.28 1.25
N ALA A 213 6.49 -29.01 1.48
CA ALA A 213 6.61 -30.36 0.96
C ALA A 213 5.42 -31.19 1.45
N LYS A 214 4.70 -31.84 0.53
CA LYS A 214 3.69 -32.81 0.92
C LYS A 214 4.41 -33.91 1.71
N LYS A 215 3.85 -34.30 2.86
CA LYS A 215 4.20 -35.59 3.46
C LYS A 215 3.69 -36.67 2.51
N ASP A 216 4.41 -36.95 1.44
CA ASP A 216 4.15 -38.14 0.66
C ASP A 216 4.55 -39.33 1.54
N SER A 217 3.51 -40.02 2.01
CA SER A 217 3.45 -41.45 2.32
C SER A 217 4.79 -42.18 2.19
N ILE A 218 5.60 -42.12 3.25
CA ILE A 218 6.59 -43.15 3.51
C ILE A 218 5.81 -44.36 3.98
N TYR A 219 5.44 -45.25 3.07
CA TYR A 219 5.49 -46.68 3.35
C TYR A 219 6.04 -47.38 2.11
N PRO A 220 7.14 -48.15 2.25
CA PRO A 220 7.61 -49.07 1.22
C PRO A 220 6.63 -50.22 0.97
#